data_AF-A0A6J1VV63-F1
#
_entry.id   AF-A0A6J1VV63-F1
#
_cell.length_a   1.000
_cell.length_b   1.000
_cell.length_c   1.000
_cell.angle_alpha   90.00
_cell.angle_beta   90.00
_cell.angle_gamma   90.00
#
_symmetry.space_group_name_H-M   'P 1'
#
loop_
_entity.id
_entity.type
_entity.pdbx_description
1 polymer ?
#
loop_
_entity_poly.entity_id
_entity_poly.type
_entity_poly.pdbx_seq_one_letter_code
_entity_poly.pdbx_strand_id
1 'polypeptide(L)'
;MEDRGLQGVKPYLEKLTLGVTRLLETSPGVTEVMFVEKEPAERHTIVSWEQKNACVLPDDLKNFYLMTDGFRMTWNVKFDDNPVSLGCMTINSISKLNRLCVSPVYTLPSAPTLADLEDSDEEEGIHTHTH
;
A
#
# COMPACT_ATOMS: atom_id res chain seq x y z
N MET A 1 -9.36 -20.89 -27.19
CA MET A 1 -8.36 -19.90 -27.64
C MET A 1 -8.96 -18.56 -27.27
N GLU A 2 -8.71 -18.13 -26.03
CA GLU A 2 -9.30 -16.90 -25.49
C GLU A 2 -8.22 -15.83 -25.51
N ASP A 3 -8.50 -14.84 -26.35
CA ASP A 3 -7.77 -13.62 -26.59
C ASP A 3 -7.55 -12.87 -25.27
N ARG A 4 -6.43 -13.14 -24.59
CA ARG A 4 -5.90 -12.25 -23.54
C ARG A 4 -5.19 -11.10 -24.23
N GLY A 5 -5.99 -10.30 -24.94
CA GLY A 5 -5.55 -9.06 -25.52
C GLY A 5 -4.87 -8.23 -24.43
N LEU A 6 -3.68 -7.76 -24.77
CA LEU A 6 -2.97 -6.67 -24.11
C LEU A 6 -3.94 -5.48 -23.98
N GLN A 7 -4.77 -5.48 -22.94
CA GLN A 7 -5.51 -4.29 -22.56
C GLN A 7 -4.47 -3.35 -22.00
N GLY A 8 -4.04 -2.40 -22.85
CA GLY A 8 -3.26 -1.26 -22.43
C GLY A 8 -3.81 -0.75 -21.12
N VAL A 9 -2.91 -0.53 -20.17
CA VAL A 9 -3.24 -0.22 -18.78
C VAL A 9 -4.29 0.88 -18.74
N LYS A 10 -5.46 0.61 -18.15
CA LYS A 10 -6.52 1.60 -18.11
C LYS A 10 -5.98 2.87 -17.41
N PRO A 11 -6.22 4.10 -17.91
CA PRO A 11 -5.56 5.31 -17.40
C PRO A 11 -5.76 5.59 -15.90
N TYR A 12 -6.85 5.10 -15.30
CA TYR A 12 -7.05 5.24 -13.85
C TYR A 12 -6.14 4.32 -13.04
N LEU A 13 -5.63 3.22 -13.61
CA LEU A 13 -4.68 2.33 -12.96
C LEU A 13 -3.33 3.00 -12.75
N GLU A 14 -2.91 3.88 -13.66
CA GLU A 14 -1.72 4.70 -13.43
C GLU A 14 -1.91 5.60 -12.22
N LYS A 15 -3.09 6.21 -12.06
CA LYS A 15 -3.42 7.03 -10.88
C LYS A 15 -3.50 6.17 -9.62
N LEU A 16 -4.11 5.00 -9.71
CA LEU A 16 -4.31 4.10 -8.58
C LEU A 16 -3.00 3.49 -8.07
N THR A 17 -2.12 3.10 -9.00
CA THR A 17 -0.82 2.50 -8.69
C THR A 17 0.30 3.53 -8.61
N LEU A 18 -0.01 4.83 -8.73
CA LEU A 18 0.95 5.93 -8.75
C LEU A 18 2.08 5.72 -9.77
N GLY A 19 1.74 5.15 -10.94
CA GLY A 19 2.67 4.92 -12.05
C GLY A 19 3.49 3.64 -11.96
N VAL A 20 3.28 2.77 -10.97
CA VAL A 20 4.01 1.48 -10.86
C VAL A 20 3.81 0.63 -12.12
N THR A 21 2.61 0.58 -12.69
CA THR A 21 2.39 -0.23 -13.89
C THR A 21 3.24 0.24 -15.07
N ARG A 22 3.36 1.56 -15.27
CA ARG A 22 4.20 2.15 -16.31
C ARG A 22 5.68 1.82 -16.08
N LEU A 23 6.14 1.90 -14.83
CA LEU A 23 7.52 1.57 -14.48
C LEU A 23 7.83 0.10 -14.82
N LEU A 24 6.94 -0.83 -14.47
CA LEU A 24 7.10 -2.26 -14.76
C LEU A 24 7.17 -2.54 -16.26
N GLU A 25 6.33 -1.90 -17.07
CA GLU A 25 6.36 -2.07 -18.54
C GLU A 25 7.64 -1.52 -19.18
N THR A 26 8.22 -0.46 -18.62
CA THR A 26 9.50 0.11 -19.09
C THR A 26 10.72 -0.64 -18.58
N SER A 27 10.56 -1.54 -17.61
CA SER A 27 11.68 -2.20 -16.94
C SER A 27 12.21 -3.36 -17.79
N PRO A 28 13.51 -3.36 -18.15
CA PRO A 28 14.09 -4.43 -18.95
C PRO A 28 14.02 -5.76 -18.20
N GLY A 29 13.54 -6.80 -18.87
CA GLY A 29 13.39 -8.13 -18.31
C GLY A 29 12.09 -8.36 -17.54
N VAL A 30 11.27 -7.34 -17.26
CA VAL A 30 9.91 -7.55 -16.74
C VAL A 30 9.00 -8.00 -17.88
N THR A 31 8.21 -9.04 -17.63
CA THR A 31 7.27 -9.62 -18.59
C THR A 31 5.95 -9.96 -17.90
N GLU A 32 4.90 -10.19 -18.69
CA GLU A 32 3.60 -10.71 -18.19
C GLU A 32 3.03 -9.90 -17.02
N VAL A 33 3.02 -8.56 -17.14
CA VAL A 33 2.34 -7.68 -16.21
C VAL A 33 0.83 -7.93 -16.32
N MET A 34 0.22 -8.45 -15.27
CA MET A 34 -1.20 -8.73 -15.20
C MET A 34 -1.84 -7.91 -14.08
N PHE A 35 -2.94 -7.22 -14.41
CA PHE A 35 -3.77 -6.53 -13.45
C PHE A 35 -5.13 -7.21 -13.34
N VAL A 36 -5.49 -7.64 -12.14
CA VAL A 36 -6.78 -8.24 -11.81
C VAL A 36 -7.58 -7.23 -11.02
N GLU A 37 -8.52 -6.60 -11.71
CA GLU A 37 -9.53 -5.74 -11.11
C GLU A 37 -10.60 -6.58 -10.42
N LYS A 38 -11.05 -6.12 -9.25
CA LYS A 38 -12.20 -6.71 -8.56
C LYS A 38 -13.41 -5.80 -8.68
N GLU A 39 -14.58 -6.42 -8.65
CA GLU A 39 -15.84 -5.71 -8.64
C GLU A 39 -15.94 -4.76 -7.42
N PRO A 40 -16.68 -3.65 -7.54
CA PRO A 40 -16.97 -2.76 -6.42
C PRO A 40 -17.55 -3.50 -5.21
N ALA A 41 -17.15 -3.10 -4.01
CA ALA A 41 -17.77 -3.59 -2.78
C ALA A 41 -19.17 -2.98 -2.62
N GLU A 42 -20.11 -3.77 -2.14
CA GLU A 42 -21.42 -3.25 -1.77
C GLU A 42 -21.34 -2.36 -0.52
N ARG A 43 -22.13 -1.29 -0.48
CA ARG A 43 -22.20 -0.37 0.67
C ARG A 43 -22.45 -1.11 1.98
N HIS A 44 -23.32 -2.13 1.95
CA HIS A 44 -23.67 -2.90 3.14
C HIS A 44 -22.47 -3.70 3.68
N THR A 45 -21.58 -4.18 2.80
CA THR A 45 -20.34 -4.89 3.18
C THR A 45 -19.38 -3.97 3.93
N ILE A 46 -19.26 -2.72 3.47
CA ILE A 46 -18.43 -1.70 4.13
C ILE A 46 -18.95 -1.41 5.53
N VAL A 47 -20.25 -1.13 5.65
CA VAL A 47 -20.89 -0.86 6.95
C VAL A 47 -20.78 -2.06 7.88
N SER A 48 -20.96 -3.28 7.37
CA SER A 48 -20.83 -4.52 8.16
C SER A 48 -19.41 -4.70 8.68
N TRP A 49 -18.39 -4.37 7.87
CA TRP A 49 -17.00 -4.42 8.29
C TRP A 49 -16.70 -3.38 9.39
N GLU A 50 -17.19 -2.14 9.22
CA GLU A 50 -17.05 -1.07 10.22
C GLU A 50 -17.67 -1.47 11.57
N GLN A 51 -18.90 -1.99 11.54
CA GLN A 51 -19.60 -2.49 12.74
C GLN A 51 -18.82 -3.63 13.40
N LYS A 52 -18.32 -4.60 12.62
CA LYS A 52 -17.54 -5.73 13.13
C LYS A 52 -16.23 -5.29 13.80
N ASN A 53 -15.57 -4.25 13.28
CA ASN A 53 -14.28 -3.78 13.78
C ASN A 53 -14.41 -2.62 14.79
N ALA A 54 -15.64 -2.17 15.07
CA ALA A 54 -15.95 -1.02 15.90
C ALA A 54 -15.12 0.22 15.52
N CYS A 55 -15.01 0.49 14.21
CA CYS A 55 -14.30 1.65 13.68
C CYS A 55 -14.97 2.18 12.41
N VAL A 56 -14.60 3.41 12.04
CA VAL A 56 -15.07 4.05 10.81
C VAL A 56 -13.89 4.14 9.86
N LEU A 57 -14.08 3.68 8.62
CA LEU A 57 -13.08 3.84 7.56
C LEU A 57 -12.99 5.31 7.15
N PRO A 58 -11.81 5.83 6.83
CA PRO A 58 -11.66 7.12 6.14
C PRO A 58 -12.46 7.16 4.84
N ASP A 59 -13.01 8.32 4.48
CA ASP A 59 -13.86 8.48 3.30
C ASP A 59 -13.17 8.05 2.00
N ASP A 60 -11.87 8.34 1.86
CA ASP A 60 -11.08 7.91 0.70
C ASP A 60 -11.01 6.38 0.57
N LEU A 61 -10.89 5.66 1.68
CA LEU A 61 -10.91 4.19 1.67
C LEU A 61 -12.31 3.66 1.32
N LYS A 62 -13.37 4.28 1.84
CA LYS A 62 -14.74 3.89 1.46
C LYS A 62 -14.97 4.10 -0.03
N ASN A 63 -14.57 5.26 -0.56
CA ASN A 63 -14.68 5.58 -1.98
C ASN A 63 -13.86 4.61 -2.85
N PHE A 64 -12.67 4.24 -2.39
CA PHE A 64 -11.86 3.20 -3.04
C PHE A 64 -12.62 1.86 -3.10
N TYR A 65 -13.13 1.36 -1.98
CA TYR A 65 -13.85 0.08 -1.94
C TYR A 65 -15.19 0.12 -2.71
N LEU A 66 -15.84 1.29 -2.80
CA LEU A 66 -17.02 1.51 -3.65
C LEU A 66 -16.68 1.60 -5.14
N MET A 67 -15.41 1.80 -5.50
CA MET A 67 -14.92 1.79 -6.88
C MET A 67 -14.38 0.40 -7.27
N THR A 68 -13.66 -0.28 -6.37
CA THR A 68 -13.10 -1.62 -6.58
C THR A 68 -12.81 -2.30 -5.23
N ASP A 69 -13.20 -3.57 -5.04
CA ASP A 69 -12.97 -4.31 -3.79
C ASP A 69 -11.52 -4.82 -3.65
N GLY A 70 -10.56 -3.91 -3.81
CA GLY A 70 -9.13 -4.21 -3.91
C GLY A 70 -8.71 -4.66 -5.31
N PHE A 71 -7.43 -4.97 -5.47
CA PHE A 71 -6.87 -5.42 -6.74
C PHE A 71 -5.67 -6.34 -6.53
N ARG A 72 -5.28 -7.06 -7.56
CA ARG A 72 -4.02 -7.79 -7.58
C ARG A 72 -3.28 -7.55 -8.88
N MET A 73 -2.05 -7.07 -8.77
CA MET A 73 -1.11 -6.91 -9.86
C MET A 73 0.02 -7.92 -9.67
N THR A 74 0.39 -8.63 -10.73
CA THR A 74 1.51 -9.57 -10.74
C THR A 74 2.36 -9.35 -11.96
N TRP A 75 3.65 -9.59 -11.86
CA TRP A 75 4.55 -9.55 -13.00
C TRP A 75 5.62 -10.63 -12.89
N ASN A 76 6.06 -11.06 -14.05
CA ASN A 76 7.15 -12.01 -14.19
C ASN A 76 8.42 -11.27 -14.56
N VAL A 77 9.55 -11.95 -14.37
CA VAL A 77 10.85 -11.50 -14.86
C VAL A 77 11.45 -12.60 -15.72
N LYS A 78 12.12 -12.21 -16.78
CA LYS A 78 12.82 -13.10 -17.69
C LYS A 78 14.18 -13.46 -17.09
N PHE A 79 14.36 -14.71 -16.69
CA PHE A 79 15.62 -15.27 -16.23
C PHE A 79 16.04 -16.39 -17.18
N ASP A 80 17.16 -16.24 -17.88
CA ASP A 80 17.67 -17.23 -18.87
C ASP A 80 16.57 -17.74 -19.83
N ASP A 81 15.87 -16.82 -20.48
CA ASP A 81 14.73 -17.08 -21.39
C ASP A 81 13.46 -17.70 -20.77
N ASN A 82 13.46 -17.96 -19.47
CA ASN A 82 12.29 -18.47 -18.75
C ASN A 82 11.58 -17.33 -17.97
N PRO A 83 10.26 -17.14 -18.15
CA PRO A 83 9.50 -16.22 -17.32
C PRO A 83 9.32 -16.82 -15.92
N VAL A 84 9.83 -16.12 -14.91
CA VAL A 84 9.70 -16.48 -13.48
C VAL A 84 8.79 -15.47 -12.80
N SER A 85 7.75 -15.94 -12.12
CA SER A 85 6.87 -15.06 -11.34
C SER A 85 7.60 -14.53 -10.11
N LEU A 86 7.82 -13.23 -10.06
CA LEU A 86 8.66 -12.59 -9.05
C LEU A 86 7.88 -11.59 -8.19
N GLY A 87 7.03 -10.78 -8.82
CA GLY A 87 6.42 -9.65 -8.14
C GLY A 87 4.92 -9.75 -8.02
N CYS A 88 4.41 -9.36 -6.86
CA CYS A 88 2.99 -9.13 -6.65
C CYS A 88 2.75 -7.87 -5.82
N MET A 89 1.71 -7.13 -6.19
CA MET A 89 1.17 -6.01 -5.43
C MET A 89 -0.33 -6.27 -5.26
N THR A 90 -0.81 -6.29 -4.03
CA THR A 90 -2.21 -6.63 -3.74
C THR A 90 -2.81 -5.68 -2.73
N ILE A 91 -3.97 -5.13 -3.04
CA ILE A 91 -4.87 -4.56 -2.05
C ILE A 91 -5.98 -5.58 -1.78
N ASN A 92 -6.12 -5.95 -0.51
CA ASN A 92 -7.12 -6.92 -0.10
C ASN A 92 -8.54 -6.38 -0.24
N SER A 93 -9.48 -7.31 -0.45
CA SER A 93 -10.90 -7.04 -0.30
C SER A 93 -11.20 -6.56 1.12
N ILE A 94 -12.25 -5.75 1.27
CA ILE A 94 -12.66 -5.22 2.57
C ILE A 94 -12.89 -6.33 3.60
N SER A 95 -13.49 -7.45 3.18
CA SER A 95 -13.76 -8.61 4.05
C SER A 95 -12.50 -9.25 4.64
N LYS A 96 -11.32 -8.99 4.06
CA LYS A 96 -10.02 -9.51 4.49
C LYS A 96 -9.18 -8.46 5.23
N LEU A 97 -9.68 -7.23 5.39
CA LEU A 97 -9.01 -6.23 6.20
C LEU A 97 -9.11 -6.58 7.68
N ASN A 98 -8.01 -6.36 8.39
CA ASN A 98 -7.95 -6.45 9.83
C ASN A 98 -7.67 -5.06 10.39
N ARG A 99 -8.40 -4.66 11.43
CA ARG A 99 -8.10 -3.43 12.16
C ARG A 99 -6.74 -3.59 12.84
N LEU A 100 -5.80 -2.70 12.51
CA LEU A 100 -4.57 -2.54 13.27
C LEU A 100 -4.92 -1.79 14.56
N CYS A 101 -4.97 -2.50 15.68
CA CYS A 101 -4.99 -1.85 16.98
C CYS A 101 -3.54 -1.57 17.37
N VAL A 102 -3.27 -0.38 17.91
CA VAL A 102 -2.00 -0.12 18.59
C VAL A 102 -1.91 -1.15 19.71
N SER A 103 -0.85 -1.96 19.71
CA SER A 103 -0.64 -2.91 20.82
C SER A 103 -0.72 -2.14 22.13
N PRO A 104 -1.43 -2.64 23.15
CA PRO A 104 -1.51 -1.96 24.44
C PRO A 104 -0.14 -1.71 25.07
N VAL A 105 0.90 -2.43 24.62
CA VAL A 105 2.31 -2.19 24.95
C VAL A 105 2.74 -0.75 24.63
N TYR A 106 2.23 -0.14 23.56
CA TYR A 106 2.54 1.25 23.18
C TYR A 106 1.63 2.29 23.87
N THR A 107 0.63 1.85 24.63
CA THR A 107 -0.22 2.72 25.46
C THR A 107 0.17 2.67 26.94
N LEU A 108 1.21 1.92 27.29
CA LEU A 108 1.73 1.92 28.65
C LEU A 108 2.31 3.31 28.98
N PRO A 109 2.15 3.80 30.22
CA PRO A 109 2.78 5.05 30.66
C PRO A 109 4.31 5.05 30.49
N SER A 110 4.91 3.86 30.43
CA SER A 110 6.35 3.63 30.26
C SER A 110 6.73 3.23 28.83
N ALA A 111 5.80 3.32 27.87
CA ALA A 111 6.12 3.04 26.48
C ALA A 111 7.04 4.13 25.94
N PRO A 112 8.11 3.79 25.21
CA PRO A 112 8.93 4.80 24.56
C PRO A 112 8.06 5.61 23.60
N THR A 113 8.07 6.92 23.77
CA THR A 113 7.32 7.89 22.97
C THR A 113 8.27 8.63 22.03
N LEU A 114 7.71 9.34 21.05
CA LEU A 114 8.49 10.25 20.20
C LEU A 114 9.27 11.32 21.00
N ALA A 115 8.84 11.62 22.24
CA ALA A 115 9.53 12.57 23.11
C ALA A 115 10.85 12.01 23.69
N ASP A 116 11.04 10.69 23.71
CA ASP A 116 12.31 10.08 24.19
C ASP A 116 13.44 10.18 23.15
N LEU A 117 13.14 10.66 21.94
CA LEU A 117 14.11 10.85 20.85
C LEU A 117 14.52 12.33 20.66
N GLU A 118 14.08 13.23 21.53
CA GLU A 118 14.59 14.61 21.57
C GLU A 118 16.01 14.59 22.16
N ASP A 119 16.98 14.13 21.36
CA ASP A 119 18.41 14.30 21.63
C ASP A 119 18.70 15.81 21.60
N SER A 120 19.08 16.36 22.74
CA SER A 120 19.48 17.76 22.85
C SER A 120 20.81 17.93 22.12
N ASP A 121 20.77 18.46 20.90
CA ASP A 121 21.95 18.97 20.21
C ASP A 121 22.50 20.18 20.98
N GLU A 122 23.15 19.94 22.11
CA GLU A 122 24.02 20.89 22.79
C GLU A 122 25.39 20.86 22.11
N GLU A 123 25.51 21.51 20.95
CA GLU A 123 26.83 21.83 20.40
C GLU A 123 27.49 22.91 21.27
N GLU A 124 28.54 22.50 21.99
CA GLU A 124 29.46 23.35 22.74
C GLU A 124 30.07 24.46 21.87
N GLY A 125 29.59 25.70 22.02
CA GLY A 125 30.22 26.90 21.48
C GLY A 125 31.32 27.44 22.40
N ILE A 126 32.57 27.02 22.17
CA ILE A 126 33.80 27.63 22.72
C ILE A 126 33.85 29.13 22.38
N HIS A 127 33.85 30.01 23.39
CA HIS A 127 34.27 31.42 23.24
C HIS A 127 35.20 31.87 24.38
N THR A 128 36.50 31.57 24.17
CA THR A 128 37.72 32.37 24.38
C THR A 128 37.83 33.43 25.49
N HIS A 129 38.94 33.32 26.23
CA HIS A 129 39.63 34.30 27.09
C HIS A 129 39.82 35.73 26.54
N THR A 130 40.20 36.64 27.46
CA THR A 130 40.73 38.04 27.39
C THR A 130 39.66 39.14 27.52
N HIS A 131 39.77 40.17 28.38
CA HIS A 131 40.87 40.71 29.18
C HIS A 131 40.30 41.48 30.39
#